data_AF-M1BCF9-F1
#
_entry.id   AF-M1BCF9-F1
#
_cell.length_a   1.000
_cell.length_b   1.000
_cell.length_c   1.000
_cell.angle_alpha   90.00
_cell.angle_beta   90.00
_cell.angle_gamma   90.00
#
_symmetry.space_group_name_H-M   'P 1'
#
loop_
_entity.id
_entity.type
_entity.pdbx_description
1 polymer ?
#
loop_
_entity_poly.entity_id
_entity_poly.type
_entity_poly.pdbx_seq_one_letter_code
_entity_poly.pdbx_strand_id
1 'polypeptide(L)'
;MGDILNNDQIVELQEAFSLFDRDGDGCITVEELATVIRSLDQNPTEEELQDMITEVDSDGNGTIEFTEFLNLMAKKMKDTDAEEELKEAFKVFDKDQNGYISANEVYISR
;
A
#
# COMPACT_ATOMS: atom_id res chain seq x y z
N MET A 1 6.57 -18.85 -0.45
CA MET A 1 7.90 -18.37 -0.02
C MET A 1 7.61 -17.30 1.01
N GLY A 2 8.34 -17.17 2.11
CA GLY A 2 8.05 -16.07 3.05
C GLY A 2 8.35 -14.77 2.33
N ASP A 3 7.31 -14.05 1.90
CA ASP A 3 7.42 -12.84 1.07
C ASP A 3 8.01 -11.71 1.91
N ILE A 4 9.34 -11.72 1.98
CA ILE A 4 10.19 -10.65 2.45
C ILE A 4 10.28 -9.71 1.26
N LEU A 5 9.85 -8.46 1.43
CA LEU A 5 10.02 -7.38 0.45
C LEU A 5 11.40 -7.50 -0.21
N ASN A 6 11.45 -7.56 -1.55
CA ASN A 6 12.72 -7.70 -2.27
C ASN A 6 13.59 -6.45 -2.05
N ASN A 7 14.91 -6.57 -2.20
CA ASN A 7 15.82 -5.42 -2.03
C ASN A 7 15.41 -4.21 -2.89
N ASP A 8 14.96 -4.42 -4.13
CA ASP A 8 14.41 -3.35 -4.98
C ASP A 8 13.20 -2.66 -4.34
N GLN A 9 12.24 -3.42 -3.80
CA GLN A 9 11.08 -2.85 -3.13
C GLN A 9 11.49 -2.09 -1.86
N ILE A 10 12.46 -2.60 -1.10
CA ILE A 10 12.98 -1.90 0.07
C ILE A 10 13.62 -0.57 -0.34
N VAL A 11 14.35 -0.53 -1.47
CA VAL A 11 14.95 0.70 -2.00
C VAL A 11 13.87 1.69 -2.44
N GLU A 12 12.87 1.26 -3.20
CA GLU A 12 11.75 2.13 -3.59
C GLU A 12 10.98 2.67 -2.37
N LEU A 13 10.77 1.81 -1.36
CA LEU A 13 10.12 2.20 -0.11
C LEU A 13 10.99 3.17 0.69
N GLN A 14 12.30 3.00 0.68
CA GLN A 14 13.23 3.90 1.35
C GLN A 14 13.30 5.26 0.65
N GLU A 15 13.30 5.30 -0.68
CA GLU A 15 13.22 6.55 -1.44
C GLU A 15 11.88 7.25 -1.21
N ALA A 16 10.77 6.50 -1.21
CA ALA A 16 9.46 7.03 -0.88
C ALA A 16 9.44 7.58 0.56
N PHE A 17 9.95 6.82 1.53
CA PHE A 17 10.02 7.22 2.94
C PHE A 17 10.82 8.52 3.09
N SER A 18 11.96 8.64 2.41
CA SER A 18 12.80 9.85 2.41
C SER A 18 12.15 11.07 1.72
N LEU A 19 11.06 10.89 0.96
CA LEU A 19 10.26 12.02 0.48
C LEU A 19 9.34 12.57 1.59
N PHE A 20 8.90 11.71 2.51
CA PHE A 20 8.08 12.07 3.65
C PHE A 20 8.91 12.55 4.83
N ASP A 21 9.90 11.77 5.24
CA ASP A 21 10.89 12.07 6.29
C ASP A 21 11.86 13.16 5.81
N ARG A 22 11.65 14.38 6.28
CA ARG A 22 12.38 15.58 5.83
C ARG A 22 13.64 15.81 6.64
N ASP A 23 13.63 15.45 7.92
CA ASP A 23 14.77 15.62 8.81
C ASP A 23 15.71 14.39 8.81
N GLY A 24 15.25 13.27 8.24
CA GLY A 24 16.02 12.04 8.08
C GLY A 24 16.16 11.27 9.40
N ASP A 25 15.23 11.46 10.34
CA ASP A 25 15.29 10.84 11.65
C ASP A 25 14.80 9.37 11.65
N GLY A 26 14.18 8.92 10.55
CA GLY A 26 13.64 7.58 10.38
C GLY A 26 12.19 7.41 10.83
N CYS A 27 11.50 8.51 11.16
CA CYS A 27 10.15 8.55 11.71
C CYS A 27 9.33 9.68 11.04
N ILE A 28 8.26 9.34 10.30
CA ILE A 28 7.42 10.38 9.69
C ILE A 28 6.45 10.92 10.74
N THR A 29 6.60 12.20 11.07
CA THR A 29 5.69 12.91 11.97
C THR A 29 4.43 13.39 11.25
N VAL A 30 3.38 13.72 12.01
CA VAL A 30 2.14 14.34 11.48
C VAL A 30 2.46 15.60 10.66
N GLU A 31 3.42 16.40 11.12
CA GLU A 31 3.82 17.66 10.47
C GLU A 31 4.51 17.43 9.11
N GLU A 32 5.32 16.40 9.02
CA GLU A 32 6.00 16.00 7.79
C GLU A 32 5.03 15.40 6.78
N LEU A 33 4.15 14.51 7.24
CA LEU A 33 3.05 13.99 6.44
C LEU A 33 2.18 15.13 5.90
N ALA A 34 1.82 16.10 6.74
CA ALA A 34 1.06 17.29 6.35
C ALA A 34 1.78 18.10 5.26
N THR A 35 3.10 18.27 5.41
CA THR A 35 3.93 19.04 4.46
C THR A 35 3.96 18.37 3.10
N VAL A 36 4.09 17.04 3.05
CA VAL A 36 4.10 16.29 1.79
C VAL A 36 2.72 16.25 1.14
N ILE A 37 1.65 15.97 1.89
CA ILE A 37 0.31 15.93 1.33
C ILE A 37 -0.10 17.31 0.79
N ARG A 38 0.28 18.40 1.48
CA ARG A 38 0.13 19.78 0.97
C ARG A 38 0.94 20.05 -0.29
N SER A 39 2.07 19.37 -0.47
CA SER A 39 2.88 19.46 -1.69
C SER A 39 2.24 18.71 -2.87
N LEU A 40 1.31 17.79 -2.62
CA LEU A 40 0.51 17.08 -3.61
C LEU A 40 -0.80 17.81 -3.98
N ASP A 41 -0.90 19.10 -3.67
CA ASP A 41 -2.09 19.95 -3.86
C ASP A 41 -3.33 19.47 -3.06
N GLN A 42 -3.13 18.60 -2.08
CA GLN A 42 -4.16 18.15 -1.15
C GLN A 42 -4.06 18.92 0.17
N ASN A 43 -5.19 19.31 0.76
CA ASN A 43 -5.19 20.10 1.99
C ASN A 43 -5.95 19.36 3.10
N PRO A 44 -5.37 18.27 3.64
CA PRO A 44 -6.00 17.46 4.68
C PRO A 44 -6.10 18.26 5.98
N THR A 45 -7.10 17.90 6.77
CA THR A 45 -7.25 18.43 8.14
C THR A 45 -6.29 17.72 9.10
N GLU A 46 -6.00 18.35 10.24
CA GLU A 46 -5.17 17.74 11.29
C GLU A 46 -5.79 16.43 11.79
N GLU A 47 -7.12 16.35 11.84
CA GLU A 47 -7.86 15.15 12.22
C GLU A 47 -7.67 14.02 11.19
N GLU A 48 -7.73 14.32 9.88
CA GLU A 48 -7.45 13.33 8.83
C GLU A 48 -5.99 12.86 8.86
N LEU A 49 -5.04 13.76 9.09
CA LEU A 49 -3.63 13.40 9.22
C LEU A 49 -3.38 12.52 10.45
N GLN A 50 -4.02 12.85 11.56
CA GLN A 50 -3.95 12.08 12.79
C GLN A 50 -4.55 10.68 12.56
N ASP A 51 -5.72 10.59 11.93
CA ASP A 51 -6.37 9.31 11.60
C ASP A 51 -5.47 8.46 10.69
N MET A 52 -4.89 9.09 9.66
CA MET A 52 -3.91 8.45 8.77
C MET A 52 -2.69 7.92 9.51
N ILE A 53 -2.14 8.64 10.50
CA ILE A 53 -1.03 8.13 11.31
C ILE A 53 -1.53 6.99 12.19
N THR A 54 -2.64 7.18 12.89
CA THR A 54 -3.18 6.23 13.88
C THR A 54 -3.58 4.89 13.25
N GLU A 55 -3.93 4.86 11.96
CA GLU A 55 -4.18 3.61 11.22
C GLU A 55 -2.93 2.75 11.02
N VAL A 56 -1.74 3.37 11.03
CA VAL A 56 -0.45 2.72 10.73
C VAL A 56 0.39 2.52 11.98
N ASP A 57 0.35 3.53 12.84
CA ASP A 57 1.00 3.63 14.14
C ASP A 57 0.48 2.52 15.07
N SER A 58 1.25 1.44 15.13
CA SER A 58 0.93 0.23 15.88
C SER A 58 1.44 0.30 17.31
N ASP A 59 2.44 1.15 17.56
CA ASP A 59 3.02 1.34 18.89
C ASP A 59 2.38 2.52 19.67
N GLY A 60 1.62 3.37 18.98
CA GLY A 60 0.90 4.52 19.52
C GLY A 60 1.83 5.71 19.82
N ASN A 61 2.99 5.81 19.16
CA ASN A 61 3.97 6.86 19.41
C ASN A 61 3.62 8.20 18.71
N GLY A 62 2.62 8.20 17.81
CA GLY A 62 2.16 9.36 17.05
C GLY A 62 3.02 9.71 15.83
N THR A 63 3.88 8.79 15.41
CA THR A 63 4.78 8.89 14.25
C THR A 63 4.76 7.57 13.48
N ILE A 64 5.17 7.59 12.22
CA ILE A 64 5.28 6.36 11.43
C ILE A 64 6.76 6.01 11.31
N GLU A 65 7.18 4.97 12.02
CA GLU A 65 8.55 4.47 11.89
C GLU A 65 8.75 3.77 10.54
N PHE A 66 10.00 3.72 10.06
CA PHE A 66 10.32 2.99 8.83
C PHE A 66 9.82 1.54 8.85
N THR A 67 9.90 0.87 10.00
CA THR A 67 9.39 -0.51 10.17
C THR A 67 7.88 -0.60 9.97
N GLU A 68 7.13 0.38 10.47
CA GLU A 68 5.66 0.44 10.35
C GLU A 68 5.23 0.78 8.93
N PHE A 69 5.94 1.71 8.28
CA PHE A 69 5.75 2.02 6.87
C PHE A 69 5.99 0.80 5.97
N LEU A 70 7.09 0.06 6.21
CA LEU A 70 7.37 -1.18 5.52
C LEU A 70 6.27 -2.22 5.75
N ASN A 71 5.78 -2.35 6.99
CA ASN A 71 4.74 -3.33 7.32
C ASN A 71 3.40 -2.97 6.65
N LEU A 72 3.06 -1.68 6.58
CA LEU A 72 1.89 -1.20 5.86
C LEU A 72 2.01 -1.45 4.36
N MET A 73 3.16 -1.12 3.76
CA MET A 73 3.37 -1.32 2.33
C MET A 73 3.45 -2.81 1.99
N ALA A 74 4.05 -3.65 2.82
CA ALA A 74 4.03 -5.10 2.68
C ALA A 74 2.61 -5.67 2.76
N LYS A 75 1.78 -5.17 3.68
CA LYS A 75 0.38 -5.57 3.81
C LYS A 75 -0.45 -5.12 2.60
N LYS A 76 -0.28 -3.87 2.17
CA LYS A 76 -1.00 -3.30 1.01
C LYS A 76 -0.58 -3.95 -0.30
N MET A 77 0.70 -4.25 -0.47
CA MET A 77 1.20 -5.04 -1.60
C MET A 77 0.58 -6.44 -1.57
N LYS A 78 0.51 -7.14 -0.43
CA LYS A 78 -0.15 -8.44 -0.36
C LYS A 78 -1.64 -8.42 -0.73
N ASP A 79 -2.38 -7.41 -0.26
CA ASP A 79 -3.79 -7.25 -0.66
C ASP A 79 -3.93 -6.96 -2.16
N THR A 80 -3.05 -6.13 -2.71
CA THR A 80 -3.08 -5.74 -4.13
C THR A 80 -2.61 -6.89 -5.04
N ASP A 81 -1.55 -7.60 -4.68
CA ASP A 81 -1.02 -8.76 -5.42
C ASP A 81 -2.05 -9.90 -5.39
N ALA A 82 -2.69 -10.15 -4.24
CA ALA A 82 -3.75 -11.15 -4.14
C ALA A 82 -4.99 -10.78 -4.95
N GLU A 83 -5.41 -9.51 -4.96
CA GLU A 83 -6.55 -9.06 -5.76
C GLU A 83 -6.23 -9.12 -7.27
N GLU A 84 -5.03 -8.71 -7.69
CA GLU A 84 -4.60 -8.77 -9.08
C GLU A 84 -4.35 -10.22 -9.54
N GLU A 85 -3.75 -11.10 -8.73
CA GLU A 85 -3.63 -12.54 -9.02
C GLU A 85 -5.00 -13.20 -9.16
N LEU A 86 -5.94 -12.88 -8.27
CA LEU A 86 -7.31 -13.38 -8.37
C LEU A 86 -7.97 -12.86 -9.65
N LYS A 87 -7.81 -11.58 -9.97
CA LYS A 87 -8.38 -10.98 -11.18
C LYS A 87 -7.78 -11.51 -12.47
N GLU A 88 -6.47 -11.77 -12.50
CA GLU A 88 -5.77 -12.42 -13.61
C GLU A 88 -6.24 -13.87 -13.77
N ALA A 89 -6.34 -14.63 -12.67
CA ALA A 89 -6.88 -15.98 -12.69
C ALA A 89 -8.34 -15.98 -13.17
N PHE A 90 -9.15 -15.02 -12.75
CA PHE A 90 -10.53 -14.88 -13.21
C PHE A 90 -10.62 -14.47 -14.68
N LYS A 91 -9.70 -13.64 -15.18
CA LYS A 91 -9.59 -13.22 -16.58
C LYS A 91 -9.18 -14.35 -17.52
N VAL A 92 -8.47 -15.38 -17.04
CA VAL A 92 -8.18 -16.59 -17.81
C VAL A 92 -9.47 -17.40 -18.09
N PHE A 93 -10.46 -17.32 -17.20
CA PHE A 93 -11.73 -18.02 -17.34
C PHE A 93 -12.81 -17.16 -18.01
N ASP A 94 -12.83 -15.85 -17.75
CA ASP A 94 -13.73 -14.87 -18.37
C ASP A 94 -13.32 -14.59 -19.83
N LYS A 95 -13.79 -15.45 -20.74
CA LYS A 95 -13.43 -15.39 -22.17
C LYS A 95 -14.08 -14.21 -22.88
N ASP A 96 -15.20 -13.72 -22.36
CA ASP A 96 -15.89 -12.56 -22.92
C ASP A 96 -15.54 -11.22 -22.25
N GLN A 97 -14.62 -11.23 -21.27
CA GLN A 97 -14.12 -10.05 -20.54
C GLN A 97 -15.27 -9.21 -19.94
N ASN A 98 -16.35 -9.88 -19.55
CA ASN A 98 -17.53 -9.22 -19.00
C ASN A 98 -17.40 -8.95 -17.49
N GLY A 99 -16.32 -9.42 -16.85
CA GLY A 99 -16.05 -9.30 -15.42
C GLY A 99 -16.72 -10.37 -14.55
N TYR A 100 -17.35 -11.39 -15.14
CA TYR A 100 -18.12 -12.45 -14.48
C TYR A 100 -17.86 -13.81 -15.12
N ILE A 101 -17.28 -14.75 -14.38
CA ILE A 101 -17.18 -16.13 -14.84
C ILE A 101 -18.58 -16.79 -14.76
N SER A 102 -19.21 -16.96 -15.91
CA SER A 102 -20.45 -17.71 -16.02
C SER A 102 -20.21 -19.21 -15.87
N ALA A 103 -21.19 -19.96 -15.36
CA ALA A 103 -21.08 -21.42 -15.21
C ALA A 103 -20.76 -22.17 -16.53
N ASN A 104 -21.04 -21.57 -17.68
CA ASN A 104 -20.64 -22.07 -18.99
C ASN A 104 -19.13 -21.89 -19.28
N GLU A 105 -18.49 -20.84 -18.78
CA GLU A 105 -17.09 -20.51 -19.04
C GLU A 105 -16.12 -21.40 -18.27
N VAL A 106 -16.51 -21.83 -17.06
CA VAL A 106 -15.78 -22.82 -16.26
C VAL A 106 -15.70 -24.19 -16.96
N TYR A 107 -16.66 -24.52 -17.83
CA TYR A 107 -16.80 -25.84 -18.45
C TYR A 107 -16.05 -26.00 -19.80
N ILE A 108 -15.45 -24.94 -20.34
CA ILE A 108 -14.83 -24.96 -21.69
C ILE A 108 -13.35 -25.35 -21.66
N SER A 109 -12.76 -25.58 -20.49
CA SER A 109 -11.42 -26.19 -20.35
C SER A 109 -11.51 -27.71 -20.35
N ARG A 110 -11.71 -28.29 -21.53
CA ARG A 110 -11.40 -29.71 -21.78
C ARG A 110 -10.77 -29.91 -23.15
#